data_AF-A0A3A9EUN0-F1
#
_entry.id   AF-A0A3A9EUN0-F1
#
_cell.length_a   1.000
_cell.length_b   1.000
_cell.length_c   1.000
_cell.angle_alpha   90.00
_cell.angle_beta   90.00
_cell.angle_gamma   90.00
#
_symmetry.space_group_name_H-M   'P 1'
#
loop_
_entity.id
_entity.type
_entity.pdbx_description
1 polymer ?
#
loop_
_entity_poly.entity_id
_entity_poly.type
_entity_poly.pdbx_seq_one_letter_code
_entity_poly.pdbx_strand_id
1 'polypeptide(L)'
;MKTILTVVEEESLSFRREAKGFFSLFAMDEKVQGITLEGVKYPLSNAVLTNEYPLGVSNEFIGERAVITVGKGRALLIFPYMEGGFWIRRKDG
;
A
#
# COMPACT_ATOMS: atom_id res chain seq x y z
N MET A 1 8.71 -17.85 5.34
CA MET A 1 8.48 -16.42 5.06
C MET A 1 7.13 -16.05 5.66
N LYS A 2 7.05 -15.05 6.55
CA LYS A 2 5.77 -14.60 7.14
C LYS A 2 5.17 -13.51 6.26
N THR A 3 3.85 -13.49 6.11
CA THR A 3 3.11 -12.47 5.35
C THR A 3 2.21 -11.70 6.30
N ILE A 4 2.16 -10.38 6.16
CA ILE A 4 1.20 -9.52 6.86
C ILE A 4 0.03 -9.24 5.93
N LEU A 5 -1.18 -9.33 6.47
CA LEU A 5 -2.40 -8.81 5.88
C LEU A 5 -2.92 -7.74 6.83
N THR A 6 -3.12 -6.53 6.32
CA THR A 6 -3.66 -5.41 7.11
C THR A 6 -4.66 -4.61 6.29
N VAL A 7 -5.65 -4.05 6.96
CA VAL A 7 -6.52 -3.04 6.37
C VAL A 7 -5.85 -1.68 6.55
N VAL A 8 -5.90 -0.86 5.51
CA VAL A 8 -5.44 0.53 5.48
C VAL A 8 -6.66 1.39 5.21
N GLU A 9 -7.01 2.25 6.16
CA GLU A 9 -8.22 3.08 6.11
C GLU A 9 -7.82 4.55 6.22
N GLU A 10 -7.98 5.29 5.12
CA GLU A 10 -7.77 6.74 5.06
C GLU A 10 -6.43 7.21 5.67
N GLU A 11 -5.37 6.44 5.44
CA GLU A 11 -4.06 6.65 6.06
C GLU A 11 -2.89 6.38 5.11
N SER A 12 -1.68 6.65 5.59
CA SER A 12 -0.43 6.37 4.87
C SER A 12 0.49 5.43 5.65
N LEU A 13 1.05 4.44 4.96
CA LEU A 13 2.07 3.54 5.48
C LEU A 13 3.41 3.83 4.80
N SER A 14 4.48 3.99 5.61
CA SER A 14 5.84 4.21 5.12
C SER A 14 6.71 2.98 5.34
N PHE A 15 7.31 2.49 4.26
CA PHE A 15 8.25 1.38 4.27
C PHE A 15 9.67 1.92 4.12
N ARG A 16 10.61 1.31 4.87
CA ARG A 16 12.02 1.67 4.75
C ARG A 16 12.60 1.16 3.44
N ARG A 17 13.78 1.68 3.06
CA ARG A 17 14.48 1.30 1.82
C ARG A 17 14.85 -0.18 1.76
N GLU A 18 15.02 -0.80 2.93
CA GLU A 18 15.32 -2.22 3.07
C GLU A 18 14.12 -3.12 2.74
N ALA A 19 12.95 -2.53 2.44
CA ALA A 19 11.79 -3.26 1.99
C ALA A 19 12.03 -4.02 0.69
N LYS A 20 11.60 -5.29 0.66
CA LYS A 20 11.85 -6.19 -0.47
C LYS A 20 10.63 -7.07 -0.76
N GLY A 21 10.58 -7.55 -1.99
CA GLY A 21 9.53 -8.44 -2.47
C GLY A 21 8.30 -7.69 -2.96
N PHE A 22 7.24 -8.46 -3.18
CA PHE A 22 5.99 -7.95 -3.73
C PHE A 22 5.00 -7.58 -2.63
N PHE A 23 4.20 -6.57 -2.90
CA PHE A 23 2.98 -6.31 -2.15
C PHE A 23 1.77 -6.28 -3.08
N SER A 24 0.59 -6.38 -2.51
CA SER A 24 -0.68 -6.28 -3.22
C SER A 24 -1.66 -5.42 -2.44
N LEU A 25 -2.38 -4.55 -3.14
CA LEU A 25 -3.37 -3.65 -2.56
C LEU A 25 -4.72 -3.88 -3.24
N PHE A 26 -5.76 -4.17 -2.47
CA PHE A 26 -7.09 -4.46 -2.99
C PHE A 26 -8.12 -3.51 -2.38
N ALA A 27 -9.04 -3.00 -3.20
CA ALA A 27 -10.19 -2.26 -2.70
C ALA A 27 -11.11 -3.18 -1.89
N MET A 28 -11.47 -2.78 -0.67
CA MET A 28 -12.49 -3.48 0.13
C MET A 28 -13.88 -2.83 -0.03
N ASP A 29 -13.92 -1.55 -0.40
CA ASP A 29 -15.15 -0.85 -0.76
C ASP A 29 -15.36 -0.88 -2.29
N GLU A 30 -16.55 -0.49 -2.76
CA GLU A 30 -16.85 -0.39 -4.20
C GLU A 30 -15.82 0.51 -4.93
N LYS A 31 -15.44 1.62 -4.29
CA LYS A 31 -14.43 2.56 -4.77
C LYS A 31 -13.58 3.05 -3.60
N VAL A 32 -12.26 2.89 -3.74
CA VAL A 32 -11.25 3.47 -2.86
C VAL A 32 -10.52 4.54 -3.64
N GLN A 33 -10.50 5.76 -3.13
CA GLN A 33 -10.02 6.94 -3.85
C GLN A 33 -8.73 7.48 -3.23
N GLY A 34 -7.97 8.23 -4.02
CA GLY A 34 -6.74 8.84 -3.54
C GLY A 34 -5.61 7.84 -3.33
N ILE A 35 -5.63 6.71 -4.03
CA ILE A 35 -4.54 5.73 -3.97
C ILE A 35 -3.29 6.34 -4.57
N THR A 36 -2.25 6.48 -3.74
CA THR A 36 -0.94 7.00 -4.16
C THR A 36 0.14 6.05 -3.69
N LEU A 37 0.98 5.60 -4.63
CA LEU A 37 2.09 4.67 -4.40
C LEU A 37 3.39 5.34 -4.84
N GLU A 38 4.31 5.53 -3.91
CA GLU A 38 5.59 6.22 -4.11
C GLU A 38 6.74 5.27 -3.78
N GLY A 39 7.88 5.38 -4.47
CA GLY A 39 9.09 4.57 -4.21
C GLY A 39 8.92 3.07 -4.50
N VAL A 40 8.09 2.73 -5.49
CA VAL A 40 7.74 1.36 -5.91
C VAL A 40 7.79 1.24 -7.43
N LYS A 41 7.83 0.01 -7.94
CA LYS A 41 8.00 -0.27 -9.38
C LYS A 41 6.91 0.32 -10.27
N TYR A 42 5.66 0.28 -9.80
CA TYR A 42 4.50 0.81 -10.52
C TYR A 42 3.84 1.91 -9.68
N PRO A 43 4.36 3.15 -9.71
CA PRO A 43 3.80 4.23 -8.91
C PRO A 43 2.38 4.59 -9.39
N LEU A 44 1.57 5.07 -8.46
CA LEU A 44 0.22 5.60 -8.74
C LEU A 44 0.10 6.99 -8.11
N SER A 45 -0.64 7.87 -8.76
CA SER A 45 -0.94 9.21 -8.23
C SER A 45 -2.44 9.44 -8.24
N ASN A 46 -3.02 9.63 -7.06
CA ASN A 46 -4.46 9.92 -6.86
C ASN A 46 -5.41 8.98 -7.63
N ALA A 47 -5.06 7.70 -7.71
CA ALA A 47 -5.81 6.71 -8.46
C ALA A 47 -7.08 6.26 -7.70
N VAL A 48 -8.01 5.64 -8.43
CA VAL A 48 -9.19 4.99 -7.88
C VAL A 48 -9.06 3.49 -8.10
N LEU A 49 -9.16 2.71 -7.02
CA LEU A 49 -9.31 1.25 -7.08
C LEU A 49 -10.78 0.89 -6.89
N THR A 50 -11.26 -0.08 -7.66
CA THR A 50 -12.61 -0.64 -7.49
C THR A 50 -12.52 -2.11 -7.10
N ASN A 51 -13.55 -2.63 -6.44
CA ASN A 51 -13.62 -4.05 -6.10
C ASN A 51 -14.02 -4.95 -7.30
N GLU A 52 -14.53 -4.35 -8.38
CA GLU A 52 -14.92 -5.05 -9.62
C GLU A 52 -13.73 -5.44 -10.48
N TYR A 53 -12.66 -4.65 -10.42
CA TYR A 53 -11.39 -4.94 -11.07
C TYR A 53 -10.32 -4.83 -9.99
N PRO A 54 -9.92 -5.94 -9.35
CA PRO A 54 -8.71 -5.95 -8.57
C PRO A 54 -7.57 -5.74 -9.56
N LEU A 55 -7.27 -4.48 -9.89
CA LEU A 55 -5.90 -4.04 -10.03
C LEU A 55 -5.27 -4.22 -8.65
N GLY A 56 -5.19 -5.47 -8.20
CA GLY A 56 -4.34 -5.91 -7.12
C GLY A 56 -2.96 -5.63 -7.63
N VAL A 57 -2.47 -4.43 -7.36
CA VAL A 57 -1.20 -3.97 -7.90
C VAL A 57 -0.16 -4.90 -7.28
N SER A 58 0.21 -5.96 -8.01
CA SER A 58 1.36 -6.79 -7.69
C SER A 58 2.56 -5.90 -7.96
N ASN A 59 2.87 -5.09 -6.97
CA ASN A 59 3.87 -4.06 -7.03
C ASN A 59 5.09 -4.52 -6.26
N GLU A 60 6.22 -3.88 -6.50
CA GLU A 60 7.50 -4.35 -6.01
C GLU A 60 8.23 -3.19 -5.34
N PHE A 61 8.79 -3.45 -4.15
CA PHE A 61 9.71 -2.53 -3.52
C PHE A 61 11.02 -2.52 -4.30
N ILE A 62 11.50 -1.33 -4.68
CA ILE A 62 12.65 -1.16 -5.60
C ILE A 62 13.94 -0.77 -4.88
N GLY A 63 14.01 -0.93 -3.56
CA GLY A 63 15.15 -0.45 -2.78
C GLY A 63 15.17 1.07 -2.63
N GLU A 64 13.99 1.69 -2.54
CA GLU A 64 13.76 3.08 -2.12
C GLU A 64 12.81 3.15 -0.93
N ARG A 65 12.73 4.29 -0.24
CA ARG A 65 11.67 4.51 0.75
C ARG A 65 10.34 4.50 -0.01
N ALA A 66 9.43 3.61 0.38
CA ALA A 66 8.12 3.51 -0.24
C ALA A 66 7.02 4.09 0.67
N VAL A 67 6.00 4.68 0.06
CA VAL A 67 4.80 5.18 0.76
C VAL A 67 3.55 4.68 0.04
N ILE A 68 2.63 4.11 0.79
CA ILE A 68 1.31 3.67 0.32
C ILE A 68 0.28 4.54 1.03
N THR A 69 -0.49 5.32 0.27
CA THR A 69 -1.55 6.18 0.81
C THR A 69 -2.90 5.73 0.29
N VAL A 70 -3.86 5.63 1.21
CA VAL A 70 -5.29 5.48 0.95
C VAL A 70 -5.96 6.79 1.32
N GLY A 71 -6.62 7.45 0.36
CA GLY A 71 -7.26 8.74 0.60
C GLY A 71 -8.64 8.61 1.23
N LYS A 72 -9.53 7.85 0.59
CA LYS A 72 -10.91 7.62 1.06
C LYS A 72 -11.32 6.16 0.87
N GLY A 73 -11.91 5.57 1.90
CA GLY A 73 -12.30 4.16 1.93
C GLY A 73 -11.20 3.24 2.46
N ARG A 74 -11.43 1.93 2.33
CA ARG A 74 -10.61 0.87 2.93
C ARG A 74 -9.97 -0.02 1.89
N ALA A 75 -8.67 -0.29 2.05
CA ALA A 75 -7.94 -1.21 1.19
C ALA A 75 -7.22 -2.30 2.01
N LEU A 76 -7.25 -3.53 1.50
CA LEU A 76 -6.47 -4.64 2.03
C LEU A 76 -5.06 -4.59 1.43
N LEU A 77 -4.05 -4.44 2.29
CA LEU A 77 -2.64 -4.50 1.93
C LEU A 77 -2.05 -5.84 2.39
N ILE A 78 -1.39 -6.54 1.45
CA ILE A 78 -0.70 -7.81 1.68
C ILE A 78 0.77 -7.63 1.32
N PHE A 79 1.68 -7.95 2.24
CA PHE A 79 3.13 -7.77 2.03
C PHE A 79 3.95 -8.72 2.93
N PRO A 80 5.21 -9.03 2.57
CA PRO A 80 6.08 -9.86 3.39
C PRO A 80 6.44 -9.16 4.71
N TYR A 81 6.41 -9.92 5.81
CA TYR A 81 6.95 -9.46 7.09
C TYR A 81 8.46 -9.26 6.99
N MET A 82 8.94 -8.16 7.55
CA MET A 82 10.36 -7.88 7.70
C MET A 82 10.65 -7.45 9.14
N GLU A 83 11.74 -7.95 9.71
CA GLU A 83 12.20 -7.57 11.04
C GLU A 83 12.54 -6.06 11.04
N GLY A 84 11.83 -5.27 11.86
CA GLY A 84 11.94 -3.79 11.89
C GLY A 84 11.14 -3.04 10.81
N GLY A 85 10.14 -3.69 10.19
CA GLY A 85 9.77 -3.52 8.78
C GLY A 85 8.90 -2.37 8.28
N PHE A 86 8.40 -1.43 9.09
CA PHE A 86 7.71 -0.23 8.59
C PHE A 86 7.43 0.78 9.71
N TRP A 87 7.10 2.01 9.32
CA TRP A 87 6.52 3.01 10.21
C TRP A 87 5.10 3.31 9.75
N ILE A 88 4.15 3.26 10.67
CA ILE A 88 2.83 3.83 10.45
C ILE A 88 2.98 5.34 10.66
N ARG A 89 2.71 6.13 9.63
CA ARG A 89 2.64 7.59 9.76
C ARG A 89 1.21 7.98 9.47
N ARG A 90 0.43 8.19 10.53
CA ARG A 90 -0.88 8.84 10.37
C ARG A 90 -0.62 10.21 9.78
N LYS A 91 -1.35 10.54 8.71
CA LYS A 91 -1.46 11.93 8.28
C LYS A 91 -2.41 12.56 9.28
N ASP A 92 -1.87 12.92 10.44
CA ASP A 92 -2.55 13.81 11.37
C ASP A 92 -2.85 15.09 10.59
N GLY A 93 -4.10 15.54 10.67
CA GLY A 93 -4.52 16.85 10.16
C GLY A 93 -3.76 17.99 10.82
#